data_AF-A0AAV5A694-F1
#
_entry.id   AF-A0AAV5A694-F1
#
_cell.length_a   1.000
_cell.length_b   1.000
_cell.length_c   1.000
_cell.angle_alpha   90.00
_cell.angle_beta   90.00
_cell.angle_gamma   90.00
#
_symmetry.space_group_name_H-M   'P 1'
#
loop_
_entity.id
_entity.type
_entity.pdbx_description
1 polymer ?
#
loop_
_entity_poly.entity_id
_entity_poly.type
_entity_poly.pdbx_seq_one_letter_code
_entity_poly.pdbx_strand_id
1 'polypeptide(L)'
;MVHRRMLCCIEREHNCYNGSSGKDHDASTETHFDAEDGEDTVGNAFDGIQFRKAILSTVPVVDAQARLVLPRLPVLRPHVRMAHHLRILTALFPTDNSCLKIYDLAVQKARYSETEPTETEFESGMRAYHDIIDILSEYKDDTTNTNVVSA
;
A
#
# COMPACT_ATOMS: atom_id res chain seq x y z
N MET A 1 10.76 -9.01 19.53
CA MET A 1 10.68 -9.87 18.33
C MET A 1 9.20 -10.15 18.00
N VAL A 2 8.49 -9.23 17.34
CA VAL A 2 7.04 -9.43 17.04
C VAL A 2 6.59 -8.88 15.67
N HIS A 3 7.51 -8.60 14.74
CA HIS A 3 7.19 -7.89 13.48
C HIS A 3 7.40 -8.72 12.20
N ARG A 4 7.19 -10.05 12.25
CA ARG A 4 7.48 -10.94 11.11
C ARG A 4 6.32 -11.82 10.62
N ARG A 5 5.09 -11.64 11.10
CA ARG A 5 3.95 -12.48 10.67
C ARG A 5 3.00 -11.86 9.64
N MET A 6 3.19 -10.61 9.25
CA MET A 6 2.31 -9.93 8.28
C MET A 6 3.00 -9.63 6.94
N LEU A 7 4.04 -10.43 6.60
CA LEU A 7 4.84 -10.28 5.37
C LEU A 7 4.53 -11.36 4.31
N CYS A 8 3.62 -12.30 4.57
CA CYS A 8 3.50 -13.50 3.73
C CYS A 8 2.44 -13.44 2.62
N CYS A 9 1.68 -12.34 2.48
CA CYS A 9 0.58 -12.28 1.50
C CYS A 9 0.82 -11.32 0.32
N ILE A 10 1.94 -10.59 0.28
CA ILE A 10 2.21 -9.59 -0.78
C ILE A 10 3.60 -9.82 -1.37
N GLU A 11 4.04 -11.07 -1.48
CA GLU A 11 5.16 -11.37 -2.36
C GLU A 11 4.64 -11.93 -3.67
N ARG A 12 4.95 -11.17 -4.73
CA ARG A 12 5.08 -11.62 -6.11
C ARG A 12 3.82 -11.51 -6.96
N GLU A 13 3.55 -10.28 -7.41
CA GLU A 13 3.15 -10.05 -8.81
C GLU A 13 3.47 -8.61 -9.22
N HIS A 14 4.62 -8.46 -9.90
CA HIS A 14 4.84 -7.38 -10.85
C HIS A 14 3.77 -7.51 -11.95
N ASN A 15 2.65 -6.80 -11.83
CA ASN A 15 1.85 -6.52 -13.00
C ASN A 15 1.04 -5.24 -12.82
N CYS A 16 1.57 -4.17 -13.40
CA CYS A 16 0.83 -2.95 -13.65
C CYS A 16 -0.41 -3.30 -14.48
N TYR A 17 -1.56 -2.94 -13.93
CA TYR A 17 -2.88 -2.87 -14.53
C TYR A 17 -2.85 -2.68 -16.06
N ASN A 18 -3.23 -3.72 -16.82
CA ASN A 18 -3.63 -3.60 -18.22
C ASN A 18 -5.09 -4.02 -18.33
N GLY A 19 -5.95 -3.04 -18.59
CA GLY A 19 -7.33 -3.30 -18.98
C GLY A 19 -7.39 -3.92 -20.36
N SER A 20 -8.28 -4.90 -20.54
CA SER A 20 -8.88 -5.21 -21.84
C SER A 20 -10.22 -5.90 -21.64
N SER A 21 -11.24 -5.23 -22.16
CA SER A 21 -12.61 -5.70 -22.35
C SER A 21 -12.60 -6.87 -23.34
N GLY A 22 -13.32 -7.95 -23.03
CA GLY A 22 -13.63 -9.02 -23.96
C GLY A 22 -14.87 -9.76 -23.49
N LYS A 23 -16.02 -9.44 -24.09
CA LYS A 23 -17.21 -10.27 -24.07
C LYS A 23 -16.98 -11.44 -25.05
N ASP A 24 -17.44 -12.64 -24.71
CA ASP A 24 -18.55 -13.32 -25.39
C ASP A 24 -18.72 -14.76 -24.88
N HIS A 25 -19.98 -15.18 -24.90
CA HIS A 25 -20.54 -16.41 -24.37
C HIS A 25 -20.20 -17.64 -25.22
N ASP A 26 -19.94 -18.79 -24.59
CA ASP A 26 -20.71 -20.03 -24.74
C ASP A 26 -19.95 -21.23 -24.13
N ALA A 27 -20.72 -22.11 -23.46
CA ALA A 27 -20.62 -23.58 -23.48
C ALA A 27 -21.01 -24.19 -22.13
N SER A 28 -22.18 -24.82 -22.14
CA SER A 28 -22.73 -25.73 -21.14
C SER A 28 -21.74 -26.82 -20.72
N THR A 29 -21.71 -27.18 -19.43
CA THR A 29 -21.53 -28.56 -18.97
C THR A 29 -22.13 -28.71 -17.58
N GLU A 30 -23.25 -29.44 -17.50
CA GLU A 30 -23.78 -29.97 -16.25
C GLU A 30 -22.76 -30.95 -15.64
N THR A 31 -22.35 -30.72 -14.40
CA THR A 31 -21.96 -31.82 -13.51
C THR A 31 -22.50 -31.54 -12.12
N HIS A 32 -23.42 -32.42 -11.74
CA HIS A 32 -23.89 -32.75 -10.42
C HIS A 32 -22.73 -32.85 -9.41
N PHE A 33 -22.82 -32.10 -8.31
CA PHE A 33 -21.97 -32.27 -7.14
C PHE A 33 -22.83 -32.16 -5.89
N ASP A 34 -22.83 -33.23 -5.11
CA ASP A 34 -23.59 -33.41 -3.89
C ASP A 34 -23.28 -32.33 -2.85
N ALA A 35 -24.33 -31.92 -2.13
CA ALA A 35 -24.23 -31.08 -0.96
C ALA A 35 -23.56 -31.87 0.17
N GLU A 36 -22.34 -31.46 0.54
CA GLU A 36 -21.78 -31.76 1.86
C GLU A 36 -21.69 -30.46 2.66
N ASP A 37 -22.50 -30.40 3.72
CA ASP A 37 -22.48 -29.39 4.76
C ASP A 37 -21.09 -29.31 5.40
N GLY A 38 -20.46 -28.16 5.22
CA GLY A 38 -19.28 -27.74 5.95
C GLY A 38 -19.15 -26.24 5.76
N GLU A 39 -19.92 -25.46 6.52
CA GLU A 39 -19.74 -24.01 6.61
C GLU A 39 -18.43 -23.73 7.36
N ASP A 40 -17.31 -23.94 6.68
CA ASP A 40 -16.07 -23.24 6.98
C ASP A 40 -16.29 -21.80 6.57
N THR A 41 -16.74 -20.99 7.54
CA THR A 41 -16.55 -19.56 7.49
C THR A 41 -15.05 -19.32 7.31
N VAL A 42 -14.62 -19.21 6.05
CA VAL A 42 -13.31 -18.68 5.66
C VAL A 42 -13.33 -17.27 6.23
N GLY A 43 -12.81 -17.14 7.45
CA GLY A 43 -12.72 -15.86 8.13
C GLY A 43 -12.13 -14.88 7.14
N ASN A 44 -12.86 -13.79 6.87
CA ASN A 44 -12.36 -12.77 5.96
C ASN A 44 -10.93 -12.41 6.43
N ALA A 45 -9.96 -12.33 5.52
CA ALA A 45 -8.55 -12.08 5.88
C ALA A 45 -8.37 -10.79 6.69
N PHE A 46 -9.41 -9.94 6.68
CA PHE A 46 -9.50 -8.66 7.35
C PHE A 46 -10.47 -8.63 8.54
N ASP A 47 -10.96 -9.78 9.02
CA ASP A 47 -11.88 -9.81 10.16
C ASP A 47 -11.26 -9.14 11.39
N GLY A 48 -12.00 -8.22 12.00
CA GLY A 48 -11.55 -7.39 13.13
C GLY A 48 -10.60 -6.23 12.80
N ILE A 49 -10.23 -6.01 11.53
CA ILE A 49 -9.38 -4.88 11.13
C ILE A 49 -10.24 -3.63 10.86
N GLN A 50 -9.94 -2.55 11.56
CA GLN A 50 -10.50 -1.23 11.23
C GLN A 50 -9.66 -0.57 10.14
N PHE A 51 -10.09 -0.66 8.88
CA PHE A 51 -9.32 -0.22 7.71
C PHE A 51 -8.88 1.23 7.82
N ARG A 52 -9.79 2.09 8.26
CA ARG A 52 -9.51 3.51 8.50
C ARG A 52 -8.33 3.68 9.47
N LYS A 53 -8.37 2.99 10.61
CA LYS A 53 -7.35 3.09 11.65
C LYS A 53 -6.01 2.53 11.17
N ALA A 54 -6.04 1.42 10.45
CA ALA A 54 -4.86 0.79 9.89
C ALA A 54 -4.14 1.73 8.90
N ILE A 55 -4.86 2.33 7.92
CA ILE A 55 -4.28 3.31 6.99
C ILE A 55 -3.74 4.54 7.72
N LEU A 56 -4.48 5.09 8.70
CA LEU A 56 -4.01 6.29 9.40
C LEU A 56 -2.77 6.02 10.26
N SER A 57 -2.58 4.79 10.72
CA SER A 57 -1.42 4.39 11.52
C SER A 57 -0.11 4.35 10.73
N THR A 58 -0.17 4.21 9.39
CA THR A 58 1.02 4.16 8.53
C THR A 58 1.56 5.54 8.16
N VAL A 59 0.72 6.59 8.22
CA VAL A 59 1.10 7.98 7.96
C VAL A 59 2.36 8.43 8.71
N PRO A 60 2.46 8.31 10.05
CA PRO A 60 3.65 8.72 10.78
C PRO A 60 4.89 7.88 10.41
N VAL A 61 4.72 6.63 10.00
CA VAL A 61 5.81 5.75 9.58
C VAL A 61 6.42 6.25 8.26
N VAL A 62 5.58 6.54 7.27
CA VAL A 62 6.02 7.11 5.99
C VAL A 62 6.74 8.45 6.18
N ASP A 63 6.17 9.34 7.01
CA ASP A 63 6.76 10.64 7.30
C ASP A 63 8.11 10.54 8.05
N ALA A 64 8.23 9.60 8.98
CA ALA A 64 9.51 9.31 9.63
C ALA A 64 10.55 8.78 8.64
N GLN A 65 10.16 7.86 7.75
CA GLN A 65 11.05 7.28 6.75
C GLN A 65 11.52 8.32 5.72
N ALA A 66 10.61 9.19 5.26
CA ALA A 66 10.94 10.29 4.37
C ALA A 66 11.95 11.26 4.98
N ARG A 67 11.88 11.49 6.30
CA ARG A 67 12.88 12.29 7.03
C ARG A 67 14.23 11.61 7.18
N LEU A 68 14.33 10.28 7.09
CA LEU A 68 15.64 9.62 7.06
C LEU A 68 16.36 9.93 5.75
N VAL A 69 15.63 9.94 4.64
CA VAL A 69 16.16 10.30 3.32
C VAL A 69 16.45 11.80 3.22
N LEU A 70 15.54 12.64 3.74
CA LEU A 70 15.69 14.10 3.73
C LEU A 70 15.51 14.66 5.16
N PRO A 71 16.58 14.76 5.96
CA PRO A 71 16.50 15.23 7.35
C PRO A 71 15.96 16.65 7.53
N ARG A 72 16.01 17.47 6.47
CA ARG A 72 15.47 18.84 6.44
C ARG A 72 13.98 18.90 6.08
N LEU A 73 13.34 17.77 5.81
CA LEU A 73 11.92 17.71 5.51
C LEU A 73 11.12 18.15 6.77
N PRO A 74 10.18 19.11 6.63
CA PRO A 74 9.36 19.54 7.76
C PRO A 74 8.51 18.37 8.28
N VAL A 75 8.01 18.50 9.51
CA VAL A 75 7.08 17.51 10.08
C VAL A 75 5.74 17.58 9.35
N LEU A 76 5.16 16.42 9.01
CA LEU A 76 3.85 16.34 8.37
C LEU A 76 2.78 16.99 9.25
N ARG A 77 2.02 17.92 8.65
CA ARG A 77 0.87 18.55 9.31
C ARG A 77 -0.40 17.73 9.06
N PRO A 78 -1.34 17.66 10.03
CA PRO A 78 -2.55 16.83 9.92
C PRO A 78 -3.41 17.09 8.67
N HIS A 79 -3.44 18.34 8.18
CA HIS A 79 -4.27 18.74 7.04
C HIS A 79 -3.54 18.66 5.69
N VAL A 80 -2.23 18.41 5.70
CA VAL A 80 -1.44 18.33 4.47
C VAL A 80 -1.60 16.93 3.86
N ARG A 81 -1.75 16.91 2.53
CA ARG A 81 -1.83 15.68 1.71
C ARG A 81 -0.46 15.01 1.64
N MET A 82 -0.44 13.67 1.64
CA MET A 82 0.81 12.90 1.56
C MET A 82 1.53 13.16 0.25
N ALA A 83 0.79 13.20 -0.87
CA ALA A 83 1.36 13.51 -2.18
C ALA A 83 2.01 14.91 -2.23
N HIS A 84 1.43 15.88 -1.51
CA HIS A 84 2.01 17.22 -1.43
C HIS A 84 3.24 17.27 -0.52
N HIS A 85 3.17 16.60 0.63
CA HIS A 85 4.27 16.51 1.60
C HIS A 85 5.53 15.87 1.00
N LEU A 86 5.34 14.79 0.24
CA LEU A 86 6.42 14.03 -0.39
C LEU A 86 6.78 14.56 -1.79
N ARG A 87 6.21 15.69 -2.22
CA ARG A 87 6.48 16.27 -3.55
C ARG A 87 7.97 16.50 -3.81
N ILE A 88 8.74 16.84 -2.78
CA ILE A 88 10.19 17.06 -2.93
C ILE A 88 10.92 15.75 -3.26
N LEU A 89 10.36 14.62 -2.84
CA LEU A 89 10.90 13.28 -3.06
C LEU A 89 10.34 12.61 -4.31
N THR A 90 9.46 13.24 -5.10
CA THR A 90 8.83 12.60 -6.29
C THR A 90 9.84 12.14 -7.33
N ALA A 91 11.05 12.70 -7.35
CA ALA A 91 12.13 12.25 -8.23
C ALA A 91 12.66 10.84 -7.88
N LEU A 92 12.39 10.35 -6.67
CA LEU A 92 12.76 9.01 -6.20
C LEU A 92 11.72 7.95 -6.61
N PHE A 93 10.53 8.37 -7.00
CA PHE A 93 9.44 7.47 -7.34
C PHE A 93 9.42 7.20 -8.84
N PRO A 94 8.84 6.06 -9.28
CA PRO A 94 8.60 5.81 -10.69
C PRO A 94 7.83 6.96 -11.36
N THR A 95 8.05 7.17 -12.65
CA THR A 95 7.54 8.31 -13.44
C THR A 95 6.07 8.66 -13.17
N ASP A 96 5.24 7.63 -12.97
CA ASP A 96 3.79 7.77 -12.84
C ASP A 96 3.35 8.26 -11.45
N ASN A 97 4.24 8.16 -10.45
CA ASN A 97 3.99 8.42 -9.03
C ASN A 97 2.70 7.72 -8.54
N SER A 98 2.44 6.53 -9.08
CA SER A 98 1.19 5.79 -8.88
C SER A 98 1.00 5.41 -7.42
N CYS A 99 2.04 4.87 -6.76
CA CYS A 99 2.00 4.52 -5.34
C CYS A 99 1.69 5.74 -4.45
N LEU A 100 2.35 6.88 -4.67
CA LEU A 100 2.06 8.12 -3.91
C LEU A 100 0.62 8.59 -4.07
N LYS A 101 0.08 8.52 -5.29
CA LYS A 101 -1.31 8.92 -5.57
C LYS A 101 -2.31 7.97 -4.93
N ILE A 102 -2.10 6.65 -5.09
CA ILE A 102 -2.96 5.61 -4.52
C ILE A 102 -2.99 5.73 -3.00
N TYR A 103 -1.81 5.85 -2.38
CA TYR A 103 -1.70 6.00 -0.94
C TYR A 103 -2.32 7.32 -0.43
N ASP A 104 -2.11 8.45 -1.13
CA ASP A 104 -2.75 9.71 -0.77
C ASP A 104 -4.27 9.61 -0.80
N LEU A 105 -4.85 8.98 -1.85
CA LEU A 105 -6.28 8.76 -1.95
C LEU A 105 -6.82 7.91 -0.78
N ALA A 106 -6.14 6.81 -0.44
CA ALA A 106 -6.50 5.96 0.69
C ALA A 106 -6.47 6.74 2.02
N VAL A 107 -5.46 7.57 2.25
CA VAL A 107 -5.35 8.43 3.44
C VAL A 107 -6.44 9.50 3.46
N GLN A 108 -6.73 10.16 2.33
CA GLN A 108 -7.80 11.16 2.24
C GLN A 108 -9.17 10.52 2.54
N LYS A 109 -9.44 9.34 1.98
CA LYS A 109 -10.65 8.56 2.27
C LYS A 109 -10.73 8.25 3.76
N ALA A 110 -9.67 7.74 4.36
CA ALA A 110 -9.63 7.43 5.80
C ALA A 110 -9.82 8.66 6.70
N ARG A 111 -9.30 9.84 6.31
CA ARG A 111 -9.42 11.08 7.09
C ARG A 111 -10.79 11.73 6.99
N TYR A 112 -11.35 11.81 5.80
CA TYR A 112 -12.45 12.74 5.51
C TYR A 112 -13.73 12.08 5.01
N SER A 113 -13.69 10.80 4.61
CA SER A 113 -14.88 10.08 4.17
C SER A 113 -15.74 9.71 5.38
N GLU A 114 -17.06 9.83 5.22
CA GLU A 114 -18.04 9.29 6.17
C GLU A 114 -18.07 7.76 6.10
N THR A 115 -17.92 7.19 4.90
CA THR A 115 -17.86 5.74 4.70
C THR A 115 -16.47 5.19 5.00
N GLU A 116 -16.41 3.96 5.52
CA GLU A 116 -15.16 3.20 5.64
C GLU A 116 -14.57 2.90 4.25
N PRO A 117 -13.24 2.84 4.09
CA PRO A 117 -12.61 2.37 2.86
C PRO A 117 -13.06 0.96 2.53
N THR A 118 -13.21 0.64 1.25
CA THR A 118 -13.46 -0.75 0.84
C THR A 118 -12.21 -1.59 1.05
N GLU A 119 -12.38 -2.92 1.08
CA GLU A 119 -11.26 -3.87 1.15
C GLU A 119 -10.25 -3.63 0.02
N THR A 120 -10.73 -3.42 -1.20
CA THR A 120 -9.89 -3.12 -2.37
C THR A 120 -9.13 -1.79 -2.26
N GLU A 121 -9.76 -0.74 -1.72
CA GLU A 121 -9.10 0.55 -1.43
C GLU A 121 -8.05 0.41 -0.33
N PHE A 122 -8.36 -0.42 0.69
CA PHE A 122 -7.43 -0.72 1.77
C PHE A 122 -6.21 -1.47 1.26
N GLU A 123 -6.40 -2.57 0.52
CA GLU A 123 -5.31 -3.37 -0.03
C GLU A 123 -4.43 -2.57 -0.98
N SER A 124 -5.02 -1.82 -1.91
CA SER A 124 -4.27 -0.97 -2.83
C SER A 124 -3.51 0.14 -2.09
N GLY A 125 -4.11 0.75 -1.06
CA GLY A 125 -3.44 1.70 -0.17
C GLY A 125 -2.27 1.10 0.61
N MET A 126 -2.43 -0.12 1.14
CA MET A 126 -1.38 -0.82 1.90
C MET A 126 -0.23 -1.26 0.99
N ARG A 127 -0.53 -1.78 -0.21
CA ARG A 127 0.49 -2.09 -1.22
C ARG A 127 1.29 -0.85 -1.59
N ALA A 128 0.61 0.24 -1.90
CA ALA A 128 1.26 1.52 -2.21
C ALA A 128 2.11 2.06 -1.04
N TYR A 129 1.64 1.87 0.20
CA TYR A 129 2.43 2.19 1.40
C TYR A 129 3.73 1.37 1.45
N HIS A 130 3.68 0.07 1.21
CA HIS A 130 4.86 -0.80 1.18
C HIS A 130 5.84 -0.36 0.08
N ASP A 131 5.35 -0.12 -1.14
CA ASP A 131 6.18 0.38 -2.24
C ASP A 131 6.90 1.68 -1.86
N ILE A 132 6.21 2.61 -1.18
CA ILE A 132 6.82 3.86 -0.72
C ILE A 132 7.93 3.60 0.30
N ILE A 133 7.71 2.71 1.27
CA ILE A 133 8.71 2.37 2.29
C ILE A 133 9.92 1.70 1.66
N ASP A 134 9.71 0.78 0.72
CA ASP A 134 10.77 0.04 0.05
C ASP A 134 11.66 1.00 -0.75
N ILE A 135 11.05 1.86 -1.58
CA ILE A 135 11.76 2.92 -2.31
C ILE A 135 12.57 3.79 -1.35
N LEU A 136 11.95 4.31 -0.28
CA LEU A 136 12.65 5.18 0.66
C LEU A 136 13.77 4.46 1.42
N SER A 137 13.64 3.16 1.67
CA SER A 137 14.66 2.34 2.34
C SER A 137 15.87 2.07 1.44
N GLU A 138 15.64 1.79 0.15
CA GLU A 138 16.69 1.57 -0.84
C GLU A 138 17.58 2.82 -0.96
N TYR A 139 16.97 4.01 -1.09
CA TYR A 139 17.72 5.27 -1.15
C TYR A 139 18.50 5.58 0.13
N LYS A 140 17.97 5.21 1.30
CA LYS A 140 18.69 5.39 2.56
C LYS A 140 19.99 4.58 2.54
N ASP A 141 19.93 3.31 2.13
CA ASP A 141 21.11 2.44 2.15
C ASP A 141 22.19 2.94 1.17
N ASP A 142 21.80 3.43 0.00
CA ASP A 142 22.72 4.06 -0.97
C ASP A 142 23.46 5.28 -0.40
N THR A 143 22.74 6.16 0.31
CA THR A 143 23.36 7.35 0.93
C THR A 143 24.31 7.00 2.07
N THR A 144 24.06 5.91 2.80
CA THR A 144 24.97 5.46 3.86
C THR A 144 26.24 4.85 3.30
N ASN A 145 26.16 4.08 2.21
CA ASN A 145 27.32 3.43 1.59
C ASN A 145 28.27 4.42 0.90
N THR A 146 27.74 5.48 0.28
CA THR A 146 28.57 6.48 -0.41
C THR A 146 29.47 7.27 0.55
N ASN A 147 29.01 7.52 1.78
CA ASN A 147 29.79 8.25 2.79
C ASN A 147 30.98 7.45 3.35
N VAL A 148 31.02 6.12 3.18
CA VAL A 148 32.09 5.28 3.73
C VAL A 148 33.31 5.18 2.80
N VAL A 149 33.13 5.46 1.50
CA VAL A 149 34.19 5.29 0.49
C VAL A 149 35.10 6.52 0.36
N SER A 150 34.81 7.61 1.07
CA SER A 150 35.56 8.88 0.99
C SER A 150 36.40 9.23 2.23
N ALA A 151 36.73 8.25 3.07
CA ALA A 151 37.54 8.44 4.30
C ALA A 151 38.87 7.69 4.23
#